data_AF-A0A5F1Y607-F1
#
_entry.id   AF-A0A5F1Y607-F1
#
_cell.length_a   1.000
_cell.length_b   1.000
_cell.length_c   1.000
_cell.angle_alpha   90.00
_cell.angle_beta   90.00
_cell.angle_gamma   90.00
#
_symmetry.space_group_name_H-M   'P 1'
#
loop_
_entity.id
_entity.type
_entity.pdbx_description
1 polymer ?
#
loop_
_entity_poly.entity_id
_entity_poly.type
_entity_poly.pdbx_seq_one_letter_code
_entity_poly.pdbx_strand_id
1 'polypeptide(L)'
;MNFLGLTALIKKLSASQKSTFEENSIVMQKTIYDINKKEFLPILKAIGTIPENIDHDSSEEKLYSKCTDIVLSKTFQELGLTAMINKERSNNADIFGKSLYHQYSYVADAKSFRLSRTAKNPKDFKVKSMADWKGDCDYAILVCPYYQYPKSNSQIYGQALDGNVCLLSWEHLAFLMEHEIKESKDLNLANIWNFSDTLASMVTVKNKDKNMNFHTKGNEIICKTIGKSIDQLLNSLEKNKKLIVERGQEGITFWEKRIEKIKNYSKEKAISELISSMKIYEKISSIKKYIDSLV
;
A
#
# COMPACT_ATOMS: atom_id res chain seq x y z
N MET A 1 -15.68 4.51 -12.59
CA MET A 1 -14.30 4.24 -13.10
C MET A 1 -13.79 2.91 -12.52
N ASN A 2 -13.17 2.04 -13.34
CA ASN A 2 -12.56 0.78 -12.87
C ASN A 2 -11.02 0.90 -12.74
N PHE A 3 -10.34 -0.17 -12.31
CA PHE A 3 -8.88 -0.15 -12.11
C PHE A 3 -8.08 0.16 -13.39
N LEU A 4 -8.52 -0.34 -14.55
CA LEU A 4 -7.90 0.02 -15.83
C LEU A 4 -8.04 1.52 -16.12
N GLY A 5 -9.22 2.09 -15.90
CA GLY A 5 -9.46 3.52 -16.00
C GLY A 5 -8.56 4.34 -15.06
N LEU A 6 -8.33 3.85 -13.84
CA LEU A 6 -7.42 4.49 -12.88
C LEU A 6 -5.97 4.48 -13.37
N THR A 7 -5.48 3.34 -13.88
CA THR A 7 -4.12 3.26 -14.43
C THR A 7 -3.94 4.14 -15.66
N ALA A 8 -4.95 4.25 -16.52
CA ALA A 8 -4.95 5.17 -17.66
C ALA A 8 -4.93 6.64 -17.20
N LEU A 9 -5.67 6.98 -16.13
CA LEU A 9 -5.64 8.31 -15.54
C LEU A 9 -4.26 8.65 -14.97
N ILE A 10 -3.61 7.71 -14.26
CA ILE A 10 -2.24 7.88 -13.76
C ILE A 10 -1.29 8.23 -14.91
N LYS A 11 -1.32 7.46 -16.01
CA LYS A 11 -0.48 7.69 -17.19
C LYS A 11 -0.76 9.03 -17.86
N LYS A 12 -2.03 9.42 -17.96
CA LYS A 12 -2.43 10.72 -18.52
C LYS A 12 -1.87 11.88 -17.68
N LEU A 13 -2.02 11.80 -16.35
CA LEU A 13 -1.60 12.87 -15.44
C LEU A 13 -0.07 12.94 -15.32
N SER A 14 0.62 11.80 -15.24
CA SER A 14 2.09 11.75 -15.16
C SER A 14 2.78 12.29 -16.41
N ALA A 15 2.15 12.18 -17.58
CA ALA A 15 2.67 12.70 -18.85
C ALA A 15 2.40 14.21 -19.05
N SER A 16 1.56 14.82 -18.22
CA SER A 16 1.25 16.25 -18.33
C SER A 16 2.46 17.11 -17.96
N GLN A 17 3.00 17.84 -18.93
CA GLN A 17 4.05 18.85 -18.69
C GLN A 17 3.48 20.19 -18.20
N LYS A 18 2.15 20.37 -18.25
CA LYS A 18 1.48 21.64 -17.90
C LYS A 18 1.07 21.72 -16.43
N SER A 19 1.05 20.60 -15.72
CA SER A 19 0.55 20.51 -14.34
C SER A 19 1.63 19.96 -13.43
N THR A 20 1.73 20.54 -12.25
CA THR A 20 2.62 20.09 -11.19
C THR A 20 2.15 18.75 -10.60
N PHE A 21 3.05 18.08 -9.87
CA PHE A 21 2.69 16.85 -9.15
C PHE A 21 1.53 17.07 -8.16
N GLU A 22 1.49 18.23 -7.48
CA GLU A 22 0.44 18.57 -6.51
C GLU A 22 -0.92 18.75 -7.21
N GLU A 23 -0.97 19.49 -8.32
CA GLU A 23 -2.19 19.68 -9.10
C GLU A 23 -2.73 18.35 -9.64
N ASN A 24 -1.85 17.51 -10.18
CA ASN A 24 -2.21 16.16 -10.63
C ASN A 24 -2.72 15.30 -9.48
N SER A 25 -2.16 15.44 -8.28
CA SER A 25 -2.61 14.72 -7.08
C SER A 25 -4.01 15.18 -6.64
N ILE A 26 -4.31 16.48 -6.74
CA ILE A 26 -5.65 17.02 -6.45
C ILE A 26 -6.69 16.49 -7.44
N VAL A 27 -6.37 16.48 -8.73
CA VAL A 27 -7.25 15.92 -9.77
C VAL A 27 -7.49 14.43 -9.52
N MET A 28 -6.44 13.67 -9.19
CA MET A 28 -6.54 12.25 -8.83
C MET A 28 -7.46 12.05 -7.62
N GLN A 29 -7.25 12.83 -6.56
CA GLN A 29 -8.03 12.74 -5.32
C GLN A 29 -9.50 12.98 -5.57
N LYS A 30 -9.84 14.09 -6.25
CA LYS A 30 -11.22 14.41 -6.62
C LYS A 30 -11.85 13.27 -7.43
N THR A 31 -11.15 12.79 -8.46
CA THR A 31 -11.66 11.72 -9.32
C THR A 31 -11.93 10.44 -8.54
N ILE A 32 -11.07 10.06 -7.60
CA ILE A 32 -11.26 8.87 -6.77
C ILE A 32 -12.38 9.07 -5.76
N TYR A 33 -12.50 10.25 -5.16
CA TYR A 33 -13.53 10.57 -4.17
C TYR A 33 -14.93 10.56 -4.78
N ASP A 34 -15.09 10.97 -6.04
CA ASP A 34 -16.37 10.98 -6.75
C ASP A 34 -16.87 9.57 -7.18
N ILE A 35 -16.04 8.53 -7.06
CA ILE A 35 -16.43 7.15 -7.40
C ILE A 35 -17.40 6.58 -6.36
N ASN A 36 -18.50 5.94 -6.76
CA ASN A 36 -19.37 5.25 -5.80
C ASN A 36 -18.72 3.97 -5.23
N LYS A 37 -19.22 3.48 -4.09
CA LYS A 37 -18.71 2.29 -3.40
C LYS A 37 -18.58 1.04 -4.30
N LYS A 38 -19.55 0.80 -5.20
CA LYS A 38 -19.56 -0.39 -6.08
C LYS A 38 -18.40 -0.37 -7.08
N GLU A 39 -18.08 0.80 -7.62
CA GLU A 39 -16.94 0.98 -8.52
C GLU A 39 -15.60 1.10 -7.78
N PHE A 40 -15.63 1.59 -6.54
CA PHE A 40 -14.44 1.76 -5.71
C PHE A 40 -13.89 0.43 -5.16
N LEU A 41 -14.74 -0.52 -4.80
CA LEU A 41 -14.31 -1.80 -4.24
C LEU A 41 -13.36 -2.61 -5.16
N PRO A 42 -13.61 -2.75 -6.48
CA PRO A 42 -12.63 -3.36 -7.39
C PRO A 42 -11.28 -2.64 -7.43
N ILE A 43 -11.26 -1.31 -7.28
CA ILE A 43 -10.01 -0.54 -7.19
C ILE A 43 -9.28 -0.90 -5.90
N LEU A 44 -9.98 -0.93 -4.76
CA LEU A 44 -9.39 -1.28 -3.46
C LEU A 44 -8.72 -2.66 -3.49
N LYS A 45 -9.36 -3.66 -4.10
CA LYS A 45 -8.80 -5.01 -4.26
C LYS A 45 -7.55 -5.06 -5.15
N ALA A 46 -7.38 -4.07 -6.04
CA ALA A 46 -6.31 -4.06 -7.02
C ALA A 46 -5.14 -3.13 -6.64
N ILE A 47 -5.36 -2.08 -5.87
CA ILE A 47 -4.40 -0.99 -5.68
C ILE A 47 -3.09 -1.44 -5.00
N GLY A 48 -3.13 -2.52 -4.21
CA GLY A 48 -1.95 -3.10 -3.57
C GLY A 48 -0.92 -3.68 -4.54
N THR A 49 -1.29 -3.95 -5.79
CA THR A 49 -0.38 -4.51 -6.79
C THR A 49 -0.08 -3.49 -7.87
N ILE A 50 1.14 -2.98 -7.89
CA ILE A 50 1.61 -2.05 -8.92
C ILE A 50 1.61 -2.79 -10.27
N PRO A 51 0.96 -2.26 -11.32
CA PRO A 51 1.03 -2.83 -12.66
C PRO A 51 2.47 -2.91 -13.19
N GLU A 52 2.80 -4.02 -13.87
CA GLU A 52 4.13 -4.21 -14.49
C GLU A 52 4.40 -3.19 -15.62
N ASN A 53 3.34 -2.58 -16.18
CA ASN A 53 3.42 -1.57 -17.23
C ASN A 53 3.62 -0.13 -16.71
N ILE A 54 3.87 0.03 -15.41
CA ILE A 54 4.33 1.28 -14.79
C ILE A 54 5.82 1.11 -14.52
N ASP A 55 6.64 1.99 -15.11
CA ASP A 55 8.09 1.90 -15.02
C ASP A 55 8.60 2.20 -13.60
N HIS A 56 9.70 1.55 -13.21
CA HIS A 56 10.36 1.79 -11.93
C HIS A 56 11.00 3.18 -11.85
N ASP A 57 10.94 3.81 -10.68
CA ASP A 57 11.41 5.16 -10.35
C ASP A 57 10.80 6.27 -11.23
N SER A 58 9.70 5.98 -11.92
CA SER A 58 9.06 6.91 -12.86
C SER A 58 8.13 7.91 -12.17
N SER A 59 7.77 8.98 -12.86
CA SER A 59 6.69 9.88 -12.42
C SER A 59 5.34 9.16 -12.31
N GLU A 60 5.11 8.12 -13.14
CA GLU A 60 3.95 7.24 -13.05
C GLU A 60 3.92 6.48 -11.72
N GLU A 61 5.04 5.89 -11.30
CA GLU A 61 5.13 5.16 -10.04
C GLU A 61 4.96 6.10 -8.83
N LYS A 62 5.52 7.31 -8.88
CA LYS A 62 5.31 8.32 -7.83
C LYS A 62 3.83 8.69 -7.69
N LEU A 63 3.13 8.86 -8.82
CA LEU A 63 1.71 9.18 -8.81
C LEU A 63 0.86 7.96 -8.41
N TYR A 64 1.27 6.74 -8.77
CA TYR A 64 0.66 5.50 -8.29
C TYR A 64 0.78 5.37 -6.76
N SER A 65 1.95 5.68 -6.19
CA SER A 65 2.13 5.73 -4.74
C SER A 65 1.19 6.77 -4.11
N LYS A 66 1.08 7.97 -4.67
CA LYS A 66 0.10 8.95 -4.13
C LYS A 66 -1.34 8.45 -4.26
N CYS A 67 -1.64 7.72 -5.33
CA CYS A 67 -2.93 7.08 -5.52
C CYS A 67 -3.22 6.03 -4.44
N THR A 68 -2.24 5.28 -3.94
CA THR A 68 -2.46 4.34 -2.84
C THR A 68 -2.88 5.07 -1.57
N ASP A 69 -2.28 6.22 -1.28
CA ASP A 69 -2.62 7.06 -0.11
C ASP A 69 -4.06 7.58 -0.23
N ILE A 70 -4.44 8.05 -1.42
CA ILE A 70 -5.79 8.54 -1.71
C ILE A 70 -6.82 7.42 -1.53
N VAL A 71 -6.56 6.23 -2.07
CA VAL A 71 -7.46 5.08 -1.95
C VAL A 71 -7.58 4.64 -0.49
N LEU A 72 -6.47 4.60 0.27
CA LEU A 72 -6.51 4.25 1.68
C LEU A 72 -7.30 5.29 2.50
N SER A 73 -7.06 6.58 2.26
CA SER A 73 -7.78 7.68 2.91
C SER A 73 -9.29 7.59 2.64
N LYS A 74 -9.69 7.40 1.37
CA LYS A 74 -11.10 7.18 1.03
C LYS A 74 -11.68 5.94 1.72
N THR A 75 -10.92 4.85 1.78
CA THR A 75 -11.37 3.61 2.43
C THR A 75 -11.71 3.86 3.90
N PHE A 76 -10.89 4.62 4.62
CA PHE A 76 -11.22 4.99 6.00
C PHE A 76 -12.49 5.86 6.10
N GLN A 77 -12.73 6.76 5.16
CA GLN A 77 -13.99 7.54 5.11
C GLN A 77 -15.21 6.64 4.88
N GLU A 78 -15.10 5.65 3.99
CA GLU A 78 -16.15 4.64 3.77
C GLU A 78 -16.40 3.79 5.03
N LEU A 79 -15.34 3.52 5.82
CA LEU A 79 -15.42 2.87 7.12
C LEU A 79 -15.93 3.79 8.25
N GLY A 80 -16.33 5.03 7.96
CA GLY A 80 -16.94 5.93 8.95
C GLY A 80 -15.96 6.74 9.80
N LEU A 81 -14.70 6.81 9.37
CA LEU A 81 -13.64 7.57 10.04
C LEU A 81 -13.37 8.88 9.29
N THR A 82 -12.80 9.86 9.99
CA THR A 82 -12.13 10.98 9.31
C THR A 82 -10.77 10.53 8.80
N ALA A 83 -10.38 10.94 7.60
CA ALA A 83 -9.04 10.67 7.07
C ALA A 83 -8.59 11.81 6.16
N MET A 84 -7.39 12.31 6.42
CA MET A 84 -6.73 13.36 5.67
C MET A 84 -5.36 12.86 5.21
N ILE A 85 -4.99 13.22 3.98
CA ILE A 85 -3.71 12.86 3.40
C ILE A 85 -2.70 13.94 3.75
N ASN A 86 -1.60 13.54 4.39
CA ASN A 86 -0.51 14.45 4.70
C ASN A 86 0.18 14.93 3.42
N LYS A 87 0.54 16.22 3.41
CA LYS A 87 1.27 16.85 2.29
C LYS A 87 2.79 16.75 2.47
N GLU A 88 3.24 16.59 3.70
CA GLU A 88 4.65 16.47 4.05
C GLU A 88 5.17 15.07 3.69
N ARG A 89 6.29 15.01 2.96
CA ARG A 89 6.90 13.75 2.48
C ARG A 89 7.99 13.20 3.40
N SER A 90 8.39 13.92 4.44
CA SER A 90 9.54 13.57 5.27
C SER A 90 9.14 13.33 6.71
N ASN A 91 9.45 12.13 7.23
CA ASN A 91 9.28 11.73 8.62
C ASN A 91 7.85 11.82 9.17
N ASN A 92 6.86 11.56 8.33
CA ASN A 92 5.47 11.44 8.76
C ASN A 92 4.78 10.32 7.98
N ALA A 93 3.71 9.75 8.55
CA ALA A 93 2.84 8.83 7.85
C ALA A 93 2.05 9.57 6.76
N ASP A 94 1.56 8.82 5.76
CA ASP A 94 0.87 9.42 4.61
C ASP A 94 -0.54 9.92 4.95
N ILE A 95 -1.17 9.36 6.00
CA ILE A 95 -2.55 9.65 6.39
C ILE A 95 -2.63 9.88 7.88
N PHE A 96 -3.46 10.84 8.26
CA PHE A 96 -3.93 11.05 9.62
C PHE A 96 -5.46 10.95 9.67
N GLY A 97 -5.99 10.36 10.72
CA GLY A 97 -7.43 10.24 10.91
C GLY A 97 -7.86 10.19 12.36
N LYS A 98 -9.16 10.33 12.57
CA LYS A 98 -9.82 10.26 13.87
C LYS A 98 -11.16 9.57 13.74
N SER A 99 -11.55 8.88 14.79
CA SER A 99 -12.93 8.45 14.94
C SER A 99 -13.88 9.64 15.07
N LEU A 100 -15.10 9.47 14.54
CA LEU A 100 -16.21 10.40 14.78
C LEU A 100 -17.02 10.04 16.04
N TYR A 101 -16.84 8.84 16.59
CA TYR A 101 -17.71 8.27 17.63
C TYR A 101 -16.98 7.86 18.90
N HIS A 102 -15.75 7.37 18.78
CA HIS A 102 -14.96 6.78 19.87
C HIS A 102 -13.64 7.52 19.95
N GLN A 103 -13.42 8.33 20.98
CA GLN A 103 -12.31 9.29 21.11
C GLN A 103 -10.89 8.70 20.90
N TYR A 104 -10.50 8.47 19.65
CA TYR A 104 -9.20 8.00 19.24
C TYR A 104 -8.80 8.60 17.89
N SER A 105 -7.50 8.59 17.65
CA SER A 105 -6.81 9.07 16.47
C SER A 105 -5.84 8.01 15.96
N TYR A 106 -5.46 8.12 14.69
CA TYR A 106 -4.53 7.20 14.08
C TYR A 106 -3.72 7.85 12.96
N VAL A 107 -2.58 7.25 12.68
CA VAL A 107 -1.82 7.46 11.45
C VAL A 107 -1.84 6.21 10.60
N ALA A 108 -1.73 6.36 9.28
CA ALA A 108 -1.67 5.24 8.37
C ALA A 108 -0.74 5.45 7.18
N ASP A 109 -0.17 4.35 6.70
CA ASP A 109 0.70 4.29 5.51
C ASP A 109 0.31 3.05 4.67
N ALA A 110 0.39 3.22 3.36
CA ALA A 110 0.09 2.20 2.37
C ALA A 110 1.36 1.67 1.70
N LYS A 111 1.44 0.34 1.56
CA LYS A 111 2.43 -0.34 0.73
C LYS A 111 1.76 -0.97 -0.48
N SER A 112 2.47 -0.94 -1.60
CA SER A 112 2.11 -1.65 -2.82
C SER A 112 3.36 -2.27 -3.42
N PHE A 113 3.20 -3.42 -4.09
CA PHE A 113 4.31 -4.14 -4.70
C PHE A 113 3.92 -4.67 -6.08
N ARG A 114 4.85 -4.66 -7.03
CA ARG A 114 4.73 -5.46 -8.25
C ARG A 114 4.71 -6.95 -7.90
N LEU A 115 4.07 -7.77 -8.72
CA LEU A 115 4.12 -9.23 -8.52
C LEU A 115 5.52 -9.77 -8.82
N SER A 116 6.25 -9.11 -9.73
CA SER A 116 7.67 -9.36 -10.02
C SER A 116 8.63 -8.96 -8.88
N ARG A 117 8.15 -8.30 -7.81
CA ARG A 117 9.01 -7.95 -6.67
C ARG A 117 9.50 -9.22 -5.98
N THR A 118 10.82 -9.42 -5.97
CA THR A 118 11.47 -10.59 -5.38
C THR A 118 11.63 -10.46 -3.87
N ALA A 119 12.52 -9.57 -3.41
CA ALA A 119 12.81 -9.36 -1.99
C ALA A 119 11.85 -8.34 -1.35
N LYS A 120 11.30 -8.69 -0.19
CA LYS A 120 10.55 -7.78 0.70
C LYS A 120 11.33 -7.63 1.98
N ASN A 121 12.24 -6.66 2.02
CA ASN A 121 13.11 -6.48 3.17
C ASN A 121 12.31 -5.85 4.32
N PRO A 122 12.58 -6.19 5.59
CA PRO A 122 11.90 -5.58 6.72
C PRO A 122 11.91 -4.04 6.70
N LYS A 123 13.03 -3.43 6.24
CA LYS A 123 13.16 -1.98 6.10
C LYS A 123 12.16 -1.35 5.11
N ASP A 124 11.70 -2.12 4.11
CA ASP A 124 10.78 -1.63 3.08
C ASP A 124 9.35 -1.43 3.63
N PHE A 125 9.00 -2.13 4.72
CA PHE A 125 7.73 -1.97 5.43
C PHE A 125 7.70 -0.76 6.37
N LYS A 126 8.88 -0.32 6.85
CA LYS A 126 9.03 0.82 7.78
C LYS A 126 8.23 0.71 9.09
N VAL A 127 8.05 -0.50 9.63
CA VAL A 127 7.24 -0.72 10.86
C VAL A 127 7.75 0.10 12.05
N LYS A 128 9.07 0.14 12.29
CA LYS A 128 9.63 0.99 13.35
C LYS A 128 9.32 2.48 13.13
N SER A 129 9.49 2.96 11.90
CA SER A 129 9.16 4.34 11.57
C SER A 129 7.68 4.64 11.75
N MET A 130 6.79 3.69 11.48
CA MET A 130 5.35 3.85 11.78
C MET A 130 5.07 4.01 13.27
N ALA A 131 5.80 3.30 14.14
CA ALA A 131 5.69 3.47 15.58
C ALA A 131 6.14 4.89 16.00
N ASP A 132 7.22 5.40 15.40
CA ASP A 132 7.72 6.76 15.66
C ASP A 132 6.77 7.83 15.11
N TRP A 133 6.29 7.68 13.87
CA TRP A 133 5.37 8.60 13.19
C TRP A 133 3.97 8.62 13.79
N LYS A 134 3.64 7.61 14.61
CA LYS A 134 2.42 7.61 15.42
C LYS A 134 2.33 8.87 16.28
N GLY A 135 3.46 9.32 16.83
CA GLY A 135 3.51 10.46 17.74
C GLY A 135 2.48 10.33 18.86
N ASP A 136 1.68 11.38 19.03
CA ASP A 136 0.61 11.44 20.04
C ASP A 136 -0.69 10.72 19.62
N CYS A 137 -0.73 10.10 18.43
CA CYS A 137 -1.90 9.33 18.01
C CYS A 137 -1.98 8.00 18.75
N ASP A 138 -3.20 7.49 18.90
CA ASP A 138 -3.44 6.24 19.62
C ASP A 138 -2.88 5.04 18.84
N TYR A 139 -3.13 5.00 17.51
CA TYR A 139 -2.82 3.86 16.66
C TYR A 139 -1.96 4.21 15.43
N ALA A 140 -1.10 3.27 15.04
CA ALA A 140 -0.37 3.30 13.78
C ALA A 140 -0.81 2.14 12.89
N ILE A 141 -1.19 2.40 11.64
CA ILE A 141 -1.76 1.40 10.73
C ILE A 141 -0.91 1.29 9.46
N LEU A 142 -0.34 0.11 9.23
CA LEU A 142 0.36 -0.18 7.98
C LEU A 142 -0.50 -1.12 7.14
N VAL A 143 -0.82 -0.71 5.91
CA VAL A 143 -1.63 -1.50 4.98
C VAL A 143 -0.76 -2.03 3.84
N CYS A 144 -0.64 -3.34 3.71
CA CYS A 144 0.20 -3.99 2.69
C CYS A 144 -0.57 -5.14 2.02
N PRO A 145 -0.29 -5.53 0.76
CA PRO A 145 -0.93 -6.70 0.18
C PRO A 145 -0.73 -7.95 1.05
N TYR A 146 -1.81 -8.65 1.39
CA TYR A 146 -1.80 -9.73 2.39
C TYR A 146 -0.75 -10.79 2.08
N TYR A 147 -0.69 -11.22 0.82
CA TYR A 147 0.22 -12.27 0.36
C TYR A 147 1.66 -11.81 0.13
N GLN A 148 1.97 -10.53 0.36
CA GLN A 148 3.32 -9.98 0.29
C GLN A 148 3.99 -9.85 1.67
N TYR A 149 3.24 -10.07 2.75
CA TYR A 149 3.82 -10.23 4.07
C TYR A 149 4.67 -11.52 4.17
N PRO A 150 5.75 -11.54 4.97
CA PRO A 150 6.56 -12.74 5.18
C PRO A 150 5.73 -13.89 5.79
N LYS A 151 5.73 -15.07 5.15
CA LYS A 151 4.79 -16.15 5.48
C LYS A 151 4.93 -16.73 6.89
N SER A 152 6.16 -16.86 7.40
CA SER A 152 6.44 -17.59 8.63
C SER A 152 7.02 -16.70 9.72
N ASN A 153 8.18 -16.09 9.48
CA ASN A 153 8.90 -15.30 10.47
C ASN A 153 9.52 -14.05 9.83
N SER A 154 9.48 -12.93 10.54
CA SER A 154 10.16 -11.70 10.17
C SER A 154 10.22 -10.74 11.35
N GLN A 155 11.28 -9.91 11.39
CA GLN A 155 11.43 -8.84 12.37
C GLN A 155 10.26 -7.85 12.37
N ILE A 156 9.54 -7.71 11.25
CA ILE A 156 8.40 -6.78 11.17
C ILE A 156 7.29 -7.16 12.14
N TYR A 157 7.11 -8.45 12.45
CA TYR A 157 6.09 -8.91 13.37
C TYR A 157 6.46 -8.53 14.81
N GLY A 158 7.69 -8.79 15.24
CA GLY A 158 8.15 -8.37 16.56
C GLY A 158 8.13 -6.84 16.72
N GLN A 159 8.51 -6.10 15.68
CA GLN A 159 8.45 -4.63 15.66
C GLN A 159 7.01 -4.11 15.77
N ALA A 160 6.06 -4.78 15.13
CA ALA A 160 4.66 -4.41 15.18
C ALA A 160 4.04 -4.64 16.57
N LEU A 161 4.40 -5.75 17.22
CA LEU A 161 4.00 -6.02 18.61
C LEU A 161 4.61 -5.00 19.57
N ASP A 162 5.90 -4.69 19.43
CA ASP A 162 6.61 -3.74 20.31
C ASP A 162 6.11 -2.29 20.18
N GLY A 163 5.79 -1.86 18.95
CA GLY A 163 5.39 -0.49 18.66
C GLY A 163 3.88 -0.25 18.57
N ASN A 164 3.06 -1.28 18.84
CA ASN A 164 1.63 -1.30 18.54
C ASN A 164 1.31 -0.77 17.13
N VAL A 165 1.95 -1.37 16.12
CA VAL A 165 1.70 -1.07 14.71
C VAL A 165 0.78 -2.13 14.13
N CYS A 166 -0.40 -1.72 13.71
CA CYS A 166 -1.43 -2.55 13.10
C CYS A 166 -0.98 -2.99 11.70
N LEU A 167 -0.65 -4.27 11.51
CA LEU A 167 -0.31 -4.82 10.18
C LEU A 167 -1.56 -5.32 9.46
N LEU A 168 -2.21 -4.42 8.73
CA LEU A 168 -3.41 -4.73 7.92
C LEU A 168 -3.08 -4.96 6.45
N SER A 169 -4.11 -5.35 5.70
CA SER A 169 -3.99 -5.52 4.27
C SER A 169 -5.13 -4.90 3.48
N TRP A 170 -4.86 -4.67 2.20
CA TRP A 170 -5.88 -4.24 1.25
C TRP A 170 -7.05 -5.23 1.20
N GLU A 171 -6.76 -6.53 1.35
CA GLU A 171 -7.76 -7.59 1.40
C GLU A 171 -8.60 -7.56 2.67
N HIS A 172 -8.02 -7.22 3.84
CA HIS A 172 -8.79 -6.98 5.06
C HIS A 172 -9.74 -5.78 4.89
N LEU A 173 -9.24 -4.67 4.36
CA LEU A 173 -10.06 -3.48 4.13
C LEU A 173 -11.18 -3.74 3.10
N ALA A 174 -10.87 -4.50 2.04
CA ALA A 174 -11.88 -4.93 1.08
C ALA A 174 -12.96 -5.79 1.73
N PHE A 175 -12.58 -6.72 2.62
CA PHE A 175 -13.53 -7.54 3.37
C PHE A 175 -14.45 -6.70 4.27
N LEU A 176 -13.91 -5.69 4.96
CA LEU A 176 -14.71 -4.74 5.75
C LEU A 176 -15.72 -3.99 4.86
N MET A 177 -15.29 -3.47 3.72
CA MET A 177 -16.18 -2.75 2.80
C MET A 177 -17.26 -3.65 2.18
N GLU A 178 -16.91 -4.89 1.82
CA GLU A 178 -17.84 -5.90 1.28
C GLU A 178 -18.98 -6.22 2.24
N HIS A 179 -18.68 -6.22 3.55
CA HIS A 179 -19.65 -6.48 4.61
C HIS A 179 -20.29 -5.21 5.18
N GLU A 180 -20.06 -4.07 4.50
CA GLU A 180 -20.63 -2.78 4.86
C GLU A 180 -20.31 -2.34 6.28
N ILE A 181 -19.13 -2.73 6.77
CA ILE A 181 -18.65 -2.33 8.08
C ILE A 181 -18.40 -0.83 8.06
N LYS A 182 -19.03 -0.12 8.99
CA LYS A 182 -18.84 1.29 9.22
C LYS A 182 -18.84 1.56 10.71
N GLU A 183 -17.86 2.32 11.17
CA GLU A 183 -17.82 2.77 12.54
C GLU A 183 -19.08 3.59 12.86
N SER A 184 -19.64 3.34 14.04
CA SER A 184 -20.85 3.98 14.54
C SER A 184 -20.75 4.10 16.06
N LYS A 185 -21.74 4.68 16.72
CA LYS A 185 -21.80 4.70 18.19
C LYS A 185 -21.77 3.30 18.82
N ASP A 186 -22.29 2.30 18.11
CA ASP A 186 -22.45 0.93 18.62
C ASP A 186 -21.33 -0.01 18.17
N LEU A 187 -20.56 0.36 17.14
CA LEU A 187 -19.43 -0.41 16.65
C LEU A 187 -18.15 0.42 16.73
N ASN A 188 -17.23 0.00 17.59
CA ASN A 188 -15.91 0.61 17.73
C ASN A 188 -14.85 -0.20 16.98
N LEU A 189 -14.18 0.42 16.00
CA LEU A 189 -13.15 -0.26 15.21
C LEU A 189 -11.75 -0.20 15.86
N ALA A 190 -11.59 0.51 16.98
CA ALA A 190 -10.32 0.61 17.72
C ALA A 190 -9.66 -0.74 18.00
N ASN A 191 -10.45 -1.78 18.28
CA ASN A 191 -9.93 -3.13 18.55
C ASN A 191 -9.20 -3.74 17.33
N ILE A 192 -9.58 -3.35 16.10
CA ILE A 192 -8.85 -3.75 14.89
C ILE A 192 -7.51 -3.03 14.84
N TRP A 193 -7.48 -1.74 15.15
CA TRP A 193 -6.25 -0.95 15.11
C TRP A 193 -5.28 -1.33 16.25
N ASN A 194 -5.82 -1.76 17.40
CA ASN A 194 -5.04 -2.15 18.58
C ASN A 194 -4.69 -3.65 18.63
N PHE A 195 -4.91 -4.40 17.55
CA PHE A 195 -4.78 -5.86 17.61
C PHE A 195 -3.33 -6.31 17.84
N SER A 196 -2.32 -5.54 17.41
CA SER A 196 -0.91 -5.84 17.68
C SER A 196 -0.59 -5.77 19.17
N ASP A 197 -1.05 -4.74 19.89
CA ASP A 197 -0.92 -4.63 21.35
C ASP A 197 -1.70 -5.73 22.09
N THR A 198 -2.92 -6.03 21.63
CA THR A 198 -3.72 -7.14 22.16
C THR A 198 -2.96 -8.47 22.07
N LEU A 199 -2.30 -8.73 20.93
CA LEU A 199 -1.48 -9.92 20.72
C LEU A 199 -0.18 -9.88 21.53
N ALA A 200 0.42 -8.70 21.71
CA ALA A 200 1.65 -8.53 22.48
C ALA A 200 1.47 -8.98 23.94
N SER A 201 0.29 -8.74 24.54
CA SER A 201 -0.05 -9.23 25.89
C SER A 201 -0.01 -10.76 26.01
N MET A 202 -0.15 -11.49 24.89
CA MET A 202 -0.14 -12.96 24.82
C MET A 202 1.26 -13.52 24.46
N VAL A 203 2.22 -12.65 24.10
CA VAL A 203 3.57 -13.05 23.65
C VAL A 203 4.59 -12.57 24.69
N THR A 204 5.18 -13.50 25.44
CA THR A 204 6.20 -13.14 26.46
C THR A 204 7.53 -12.73 25.80
N VAL A 205 8.32 -11.87 26.46
CA VAL A 205 9.64 -11.41 25.97
C VAL A 205 10.65 -12.57 25.78
N LYS A 206 10.49 -13.67 26.54
CA LYS A 206 11.26 -14.91 26.38
C LYS A 206 10.79 -15.79 25.22
N ASN A 207 9.75 -15.38 24.49
CA ASN A 207 9.12 -16.21 23.48
C ASN A 207 9.93 -16.21 22.18
N LYS A 208 10.32 -17.40 21.72
CA LYS A 208 10.92 -17.62 20.39
C LYS A 208 9.97 -17.18 19.26
N ASP A 209 8.68 -17.02 19.56
CA ASP A 209 7.64 -16.71 18.59
C ASP A 209 7.41 -15.22 18.35
N LYS A 210 8.15 -14.31 18.99
CA LYS A 210 7.94 -12.85 18.86
C LYS A 210 7.96 -12.34 17.41
N ASN A 211 8.76 -12.97 16.55
CA ASN A 211 8.87 -12.63 15.13
C ASN A 211 8.01 -13.53 14.23
N MET A 212 7.15 -14.39 14.79
CA MET A 212 6.28 -15.25 14.01
C MET A 212 5.11 -14.46 13.42
N ASN A 213 4.71 -14.84 12.22
CA ASN A 213 3.53 -14.32 11.56
C ASN A 213 2.30 -14.53 12.46
N PHE A 214 1.60 -13.45 12.77
CA PHE A 214 0.43 -13.46 13.64
C PHE A 214 -0.89 -13.18 12.89
N HIS A 215 -0.90 -13.17 11.56
CA HIS A 215 -2.08 -12.80 10.79
C HIS A 215 -3.28 -13.70 11.08
N THR A 216 -3.10 -15.01 11.31
CA THR A 216 -4.22 -15.89 11.70
C THR A 216 -4.91 -15.39 12.97
N LYS A 217 -4.15 -15.04 14.02
CA LYS A 217 -4.71 -14.51 15.26
C LYS A 217 -5.30 -13.10 15.06
N GLY A 218 -4.67 -12.29 14.21
CA GLY A 218 -5.21 -10.98 13.85
C GLY A 218 -6.55 -11.07 13.12
N ASN A 219 -6.70 -12.05 12.23
CA ASN A 219 -7.93 -12.33 11.51
C ASN A 219 -9.07 -12.69 12.47
N GLU A 220 -8.78 -13.46 13.52
CA GLU A 220 -9.74 -13.78 14.58
C GLU A 220 -10.19 -12.51 15.33
N ILE A 221 -9.26 -11.62 15.69
CA ILE A 221 -9.59 -10.34 16.36
C ILE A 221 -10.45 -9.45 15.45
N ILE A 222 -10.09 -9.34 14.17
CA ILE A 222 -10.85 -8.57 13.17
C ILE A 222 -12.27 -9.11 13.09
N CYS A 223 -12.43 -10.42 12.83
CA CYS A 223 -13.71 -11.08 12.67
C CYS A 223 -14.58 -10.95 13.93
N LYS A 224 -14.00 -11.17 15.11
CA LYS A 224 -14.68 -10.98 16.40
C LYS A 224 -15.18 -9.55 16.57
N THR A 225 -14.37 -8.55 16.23
CA THR A 225 -14.73 -7.14 16.39
C THR A 225 -15.95 -6.76 15.54
N ILE A 226 -16.05 -7.30 14.33
CA ILE A 226 -17.14 -6.97 13.39
C ILE A 226 -18.29 -7.99 13.38
N GLY A 227 -18.28 -8.97 14.28
CA GLY A 227 -19.31 -10.02 14.35
C GLY A 227 -19.41 -10.88 13.09
N LYS A 228 -18.28 -11.19 12.44
CA LYS A 228 -18.20 -12.10 11.28
C LYS A 228 -17.46 -13.38 11.64
N SER A 229 -17.70 -14.45 10.88
CA SER A 229 -16.95 -15.69 11.07
C SER A 229 -15.59 -15.65 10.36
N ILE A 230 -14.63 -16.39 10.89
CA ILE A 230 -13.32 -16.55 10.24
C ILE A 230 -13.45 -17.14 8.84
N ASP A 231 -14.39 -18.07 8.63
CA ASP A 231 -14.64 -18.69 7.32
C ASP A 231 -15.09 -17.67 6.27
N GLN A 232 -15.87 -16.65 6.65
CA GLN A 232 -16.24 -15.57 5.74
C GLN A 232 -15.01 -14.79 5.25
N LEU A 233 -14.08 -14.48 6.16
CA LEU A 233 -12.84 -13.81 5.81
C LEU A 233 -11.94 -14.70 4.95
N LEU A 234 -11.73 -15.96 5.34
CA LEU A 234 -10.92 -16.90 4.56
C LEU A 234 -11.46 -17.10 3.14
N ASN A 235 -12.80 -17.16 2.99
CA ASN A 235 -13.44 -17.20 1.68
C ASN A 235 -13.22 -15.92 0.85
N SER A 236 -13.23 -14.75 1.48
CA SER A 236 -12.90 -13.48 0.78
C SER A 236 -11.42 -13.44 0.38
N LEU A 237 -10.51 -13.87 1.25
CA LEU A 237 -9.08 -14.00 0.95
C LEU A 237 -8.84 -14.94 -0.25
N GLU A 238 -9.46 -16.12 -0.29
CA GLU A 238 -9.30 -17.05 -1.41
C GLU A 238 -9.86 -16.48 -2.73
N LYS A 239 -10.95 -15.70 -2.69
CA LYS A 239 -11.43 -14.96 -3.88
C LYS A 239 -10.41 -13.91 -4.35
N ASN A 240 -9.84 -13.13 -3.43
CA ASN A 240 -8.81 -12.14 -3.76
C ASN A 240 -7.54 -12.79 -4.32
N LYS A 241 -7.16 -13.96 -3.81
CA LYS A 241 -6.04 -14.75 -4.35
C LYS A 241 -6.24 -15.12 -5.82
N LYS A 242 -7.45 -15.50 -6.23
CA LYS A 242 -7.77 -15.78 -7.65
C LYS A 242 -7.58 -14.54 -8.52
N LEU A 243 -8.05 -13.38 -8.07
CA LEU A 243 -7.83 -12.10 -8.76
C LEU A 243 -6.33 -11.77 -8.91
N ILE A 244 -5.53 -12.06 -7.88
CA ILE A 244 -4.06 -11.87 -7.94
C ILE A 244 -3.43 -12.80 -8.98
N VAL A 245 -3.88 -14.05 -9.09
CA VAL A 245 -3.40 -14.99 -10.11
C VAL A 245 -3.72 -14.50 -11.52
N GLU A 246 -4.96 -14.06 -11.75
CA GLU A 246 -5.38 -13.48 -13.04
C GLU A 246 -4.50 -12.27 -13.43
N ARG A 247 -4.24 -11.37 -12.48
CA ARG A 247 -3.34 -10.23 -12.69
C ARG A 247 -1.89 -10.64 -12.90
N GLY A 248 -1.45 -11.73 -12.29
CA GLY A 248 -0.16 -12.34 -12.56
C GLY A 248 -0.01 -12.72 -14.03
N GLN A 249 -1.05 -13.32 -14.61
CA GLN A 249 -1.05 -13.69 -16.03
C GLN A 249 -0.96 -12.47 -16.94
N GLU A 250 -1.68 -11.38 -16.62
CA GLU A 250 -1.57 -10.11 -17.35
C GLU A 250 -0.14 -9.54 -17.30
N GLY A 251 0.50 -9.59 -16.13
CA GLY A 251 1.88 -9.16 -15.94
C GLY A 251 2.89 -9.99 -16.74
N ILE A 252 2.72 -11.32 -16.78
CA ILE A 252 3.54 -12.23 -17.60
C ILE A 252 3.40 -11.87 -19.07
N THR A 253 2.16 -11.75 -19.57
CA THR A 253 1.90 -11.40 -20.97
C THR A 253 2.48 -10.03 -21.34
N PHE A 254 2.48 -9.06 -20.42
CA PHE A 254 3.15 -7.77 -20.64
C PHE A 254 4.65 -7.95 -20.86
N TRP A 255 5.33 -8.73 -20.02
CA TRP A 255 6.77 -8.98 -20.15
C TRP A 255 7.14 -9.80 -21.38
N GLU A 256 6.35 -10.81 -21.74
CA GLU A 256 6.51 -11.57 -22.99
C GLU A 256 6.43 -10.65 -24.22
N LYS A 257 5.44 -9.75 -24.27
CA LYS A 257 5.34 -8.74 -25.33
C LYS A 257 6.52 -7.77 -25.33
N ARG A 258 7.06 -7.43 -24.14
CA ARG A 258 8.26 -6.58 -24.03
C ARG A 258 9.50 -7.28 -24.61
N ILE A 259 9.65 -8.59 -24.38
CA ILE A 259 10.73 -9.41 -24.97
C ILE A 259 10.64 -9.35 -26.51
N GLU A 260 9.47 -9.65 -27.07
CA GLU A 260 9.29 -9.62 -28.53
C GLU A 260 9.51 -8.23 -29.13
N LYS A 261 9.12 -7.18 -28.41
CA LYS A 261 9.43 -5.80 -28.82
C LYS A 261 10.93 -5.54 -28.86
N ILE A 262 11.70 -5.99 -27.85
CA ILE A 262 13.15 -5.78 -27.75
C ILE A 262 13.90 -6.57 -28.83
N LYS A 263 13.49 -7.81 -29.12
CA LYS A 263 14.08 -8.63 -30.19
C LYS A 263 14.02 -7.97 -31.58
N ASN A 264 13.05 -7.09 -31.80
CA ASN A 264 12.86 -6.36 -33.06
C ASN A 264 13.56 -4.99 -33.11
N TYR A 265 14.45 -4.68 -32.17
CA TYR A 265 15.17 -3.40 -32.18
C TYR A 265 16.31 -3.38 -33.20
N SER A 266 16.55 -2.20 -33.79
CA SER A 266 17.83 -1.95 -34.45
C SER A 266 18.94 -1.91 -33.41
N LYS A 267 20.19 -2.12 -33.86
CA LYS A 267 21.37 -2.03 -33.02
C LYS A 267 21.45 -0.67 -32.30
N GLU A 268 21.18 0.42 -33.01
CA GLU A 268 21.23 1.79 -32.49
C GLU A 268 20.20 2.01 -31.39
N LYS A 269 18.96 1.53 -31.63
CA LYS A 269 17.88 1.62 -30.64
C LYS A 269 18.19 0.80 -29.39
N ALA A 270 18.70 -0.42 -29.55
CA ALA A 270 19.07 -1.28 -28.43
C ALA A 270 20.19 -0.65 -27.58
N ILE A 271 21.23 -0.09 -28.23
CA ILE A 271 22.31 0.62 -27.53
C ILE A 271 21.76 1.85 -26.78
N SER A 272 20.93 2.65 -27.43
CA SER A 272 20.34 3.86 -26.83
C SER A 272 19.47 3.52 -25.60
N GLU A 273 18.58 2.53 -25.70
CA GLU A 273 17.76 2.10 -24.56
C GLU A 273 18.61 1.48 -23.44
N LEU A 274 19.67 0.75 -23.77
CA LEU A 274 20.58 0.20 -22.76
C LEU A 274 21.29 1.30 -21.96
N ILE A 275 21.84 2.31 -22.64
CA ILE A 275 22.48 3.48 -22.00
C ILE A 275 21.50 4.19 -21.07
N SER A 276 20.25 4.39 -21.53
CA SER A 276 19.19 5.02 -20.73
C SER A 276 18.77 4.17 -19.53
N SER A 277 18.57 2.86 -19.71
CA SER A 277 18.17 1.93 -18.63
C SER A 277 19.20 1.83 -17.52
N MET A 278 20.48 1.94 -17.87
CA MET A 278 21.60 1.93 -16.92
C MET A 278 21.79 3.30 -16.24
N LYS A 279 21.03 4.32 -16.65
CA LYS A 279 21.08 5.71 -16.16
C LYS A 279 22.52 6.26 -16.19
N ILE A 280 23.27 5.99 -17.28
CA ILE A 280 24.72 6.27 -17.35
C ILE A 280 24.98 7.77 -17.27
N TYR A 281 24.22 8.59 -17.99
CA TYR A 281 24.41 10.05 -17.99
C TYR A 281 24.06 10.69 -16.64
N GLU A 282 23.03 10.19 -15.96
CA GLU A 282 22.61 10.64 -14.64
C GLU A 282 23.65 10.32 -13.57
N LYS A 283 24.28 9.14 -13.65
CA LYS A 283 25.41 8.77 -12.77
C LYS A 283 26.58 9.72 -12.95
N ILE A 284 26.98 9.99 -14.20
CA ILE A 284 28.07 10.93 -14.51
C ILE A 284 27.72 12.34 -13.99
N SER A 285 26.50 12.82 -14.25
CA SER A 285 26.04 14.13 -13.79
C SER A 285 26.03 14.25 -12.26
N SER A 286 25.61 13.20 -11.55
CA SER A 286 25.57 13.18 -10.09
C SER A 286 26.97 13.24 -9.48
N ILE A 287 27.93 12.50 -10.05
CA ILE A 287 29.34 12.54 -9.63
C ILE A 287 29.93 13.94 -9.86
N LYS A 288 29.71 14.53 -11.03
CA LYS A 288 30.18 15.89 -11.34
C LYS A 288 29.63 16.91 -10.33
N LYS A 289 28.31 16.93 -10.12
CA LYS A 289 27.67 17.83 -9.14
C LYS A 289 28.24 17.67 -7.72
N TYR A 290 28.54 16.43 -7.32
CA TYR A 290 29.14 16.19 -6.01
C TYR A 290 30.56 16.73 -5.93
N ILE A 291 31.39 16.47 -6.94
CA ILE A 291 32.76 17.03 -7.02
C ILE A 291 32.70 18.56 -7.01
N ASP A 292 31.84 19.16 -7.83
CA ASP A 292 31.66 20.61 -7.91
C ASP A 292 31.18 21.23 -6.58
N SER A 293 30.49 20.47 -5.72
CA SER A 293 30.07 20.95 -4.40
C SER A 293 31.19 20.96 -3.35
N LEU A 294 32.33 20.32 -3.65
CA LEU A 294 33.49 20.23 -2.76
C LEU A 294 34.61 21.22 -3.11
N VAL A 295 34.51 21.91 -4.25
CA VAL A 295 35.50 22.87 -4.77
C VAL A 295 34.90 24.26 -4.75
#